data_AF-A0A957SJC8-F1
#
_entry.id   AF-A0A957SJC8-F1
#
_cell.length_a   1.000
_cell.length_b   1.000
_cell.length_c   1.000
_cell.angle_alpha   90.00
_cell.angle_beta   90.00
_cell.angle_gamma   90.00
#
_symmetry.space_group_name_H-M   'P 1'
#
loop_
_entity.id
_entity.type
_entity.pdbx_description
1 polymer ?
#
loop_
_entity_poly.entity_id
_entity_poly.type
_entity_poly.pdbx_seq_one_letter_code
_entity_poly.pdbx_strand_id
1 'polypeptide(L)'
;MGVAMGAGGTDVALETADLVLMSSDLTKLPFTLRLSKQAGRIVRQNLIFAVSVILVLVTATILVPLLYPGFVLPLPLGVVGHEGSTLLVVANGLRMLAMRE
;
A
#
# COMPACT_ATOMS: atom_id res chain seq x y z
N MET A 1 13.78 -9.69 14.26
CA MET A 1 13.05 -10.51 13.28
C MET A 1 13.74 -11.86 13.19
N GLY A 2 13.05 -12.92 13.56
CA GLY A 2 13.52 -14.30 13.39
C GLY A 2 13.27 -14.80 11.97
N VAL A 3 14.25 -15.47 11.37
CA VAL A 3 14.13 -16.06 10.02
C VAL A 3 14.34 -17.56 10.14
N ALA A 4 13.34 -18.35 9.74
CA ALA A 4 13.43 -19.81 9.68
C ALA A 4 13.60 -20.29 8.23
N MET A 5 14.30 -21.40 8.04
CA MET A 5 14.44 -22.05 6.72
C MET A 5 13.45 -23.21 6.63
N GLY A 6 12.49 -23.15 5.71
CA GLY A 6 11.40 -24.13 5.58
C GLY A 6 11.87 -25.55 5.27
N ALA A 7 13.01 -25.72 4.59
CA ALA A 7 13.55 -27.04 4.25
C ALA A 7 14.46 -27.66 5.33
N GLY A 8 14.80 -26.93 6.40
CA GLY A 8 15.75 -27.39 7.42
C GLY A 8 15.52 -26.87 8.85
N GLY A 9 14.46 -26.10 9.06
CA GLY A 9 14.07 -25.55 10.36
C GLY A 9 13.16 -26.52 11.10
N THR A 10 13.30 -26.58 12.42
CA THR A 10 12.37 -27.33 13.28
C THR A 10 11.01 -26.65 13.31
N ASP A 11 9.95 -27.41 13.57
CA ASP A 11 8.57 -26.90 13.64
C ASP A 11 8.43 -25.72 14.63
N VAL A 12 9.13 -25.83 15.77
CA VAL A 12 9.23 -24.76 16.78
C VAL A 12 9.89 -23.49 16.24
N ALA A 13 10.89 -23.62 15.35
CA ALA A 13 11.51 -22.47 14.71
C ALA A 13 10.59 -21.82 13.65
N LEU A 14 9.74 -22.60 12.98
CA LEU A 14 8.77 -22.10 12.02
C LEU A 14 7.64 -21.31 12.69
N GLU A 15 7.16 -21.79 13.84
CA GLU A 15 6.06 -21.14 14.57
C GLU A 15 6.46 -19.82 15.26
N THR A 16 7.75 -19.64 15.54
CA THR A 16 8.28 -18.44 16.20
C THR A 16 8.90 -17.42 15.23
N ALA A 17 9.07 -17.78 13.95
CA ALA A 17 9.71 -16.92 12.98
C ALA A 17 8.76 -15.88 12.37
N ASP A 18 9.26 -14.67 12.17
CA ASP A 18 8.55 -13.60 11.46
C ASP A 18 8.58 -13.81 9.93
N LEU A 19 9.56 -14.59 9.45
CA LEU A 19 9.79 -14.87 8.04
C LEU A 19 10.27 -16.32 7.84
N VAL A 20 9.65 -17.04 6.90
CA VAL A 20 10.04 -18.39 6.52
C VAL A 20 10.58 -18.39 5.09
N LEU A 21 11.82 -18.85 4.90
CA LEU A 21 12.43 -19.05 3.59
C LEU A 21 12.06 -20.43 3.05
N MET A 22 11.32 -20.47 1.95
CA MET A 22 10.96 -21.74 1.27
C MET A 22 12.15 -22.45 0.60
N SER A 23 13.28 -21.75 0.45
CA SER A 23 14.53 -22.28 -0.09
C SER A 23 15.62 -22.17 0.96
N SER A 24 16.53 -23.15 0.99
CA SER A 24 17.74 -23.14 1.82
C SER A 24 18.77 -22.08 1.39
N ASP A 25 18.50 -21.37 0.30
CA ASP A 25 19.41 -20.39 -0.27
C ASP A 25 19.27 -19.00 0.41
N LEU A 26 20.14 -18.79 1.39
CA LEU A 26 20.25 -17.52 2.13
C LEU A 26 20.69 -16.35 1.24
N THR A 27 21.23 -16.58 0.03
CA THR A 27 21.62 -15.50 -0.88
C THR A 27 20.43 -14.70 -1.40
N LYS A 28 19.20 -15.23 -1.30
CA LYS A 28 17.96 -14.51 -1.65
C LYS A 28 17.40 -13.63 -0.53
N LEU A 29 17.89 -13.79 0.70
CA LEU A 29 17.41 -13.02 1.85
C LEU A 29 17.60 -11.49 1.68
N PRO A 30 18.75 -10.98 1.17
CA PRO A 30 18.93 -9.56 0.91
C PRO A 30 17.93 -9.01 -0.12
N PHE A 31 17.63 -9.78 -1.17
CA PHE A 31 16.64 -9.40 -2.17
C PHE A 31 15.24 -9.28 -1.55
N THR A 32 14.80 -10.31 -0.82
CA THR A 32 13.49 -10.33 -0.16
C THR A 32 13.32 -9.17 0.83
N LEU A 33 14.35 -8.85 1.61
CA LEU A 33 14.34 -7.70 2.52
C LEU A 33 14.26 -6.36 1.76
N ARG A 34 14.96 -6.24 0.63
CA ARG A 34 14.91 -5.04 -0.24
C ARG A 34 13.52 -4.88 -0.87
N LEU A 35 12.91 -5.96 -1.32
CA LEU A 35 11.56 -5.96 -1.88
C LEU A 35 10.53 -5.57 -0.80
N SER A 36 10.62 -6.16 0.40
CA SER A 36 9.75 -5.82 1.53
C SER A 36 9.82 -4.33 1.90
N LYS A 37 11.02 -3.74 1.96
CA LYS A 37 11.18 -2.31 2.21
C LYS A 37 10.53 -1.43 1.13
N GLN A 38 10.66 -1.83 -0.14
CA GLN A 38 10.05 -1.11 -1.26
C GLN A 38 8.52 -1.23 -1.25
N ALA A 39 8.00 -2.43 -0.99
CA ALA A 39 6.57 -2.67 -0.80
C ALA A 39 6.01 -1.78 0.32
N GLY A 40 6.69 -1.72 1.47
CA GLY A 40 6.31 -0.85 2.57
C GLY A 40 6.28 0.64 2.20
N ARG A 41 7.19 1.10 1.33
CA ARG A 41 7.17 2.48 0.81
C ARG A 41 5.96 2.73 -0.09
N ILE A 42 5.62 1.79 -0.99
CA ILE A 42 4.45 1.90 -1.87
C ILE A 42 3.16 1.92 -1.05
N VAL A 43 3.03 1.05 -0.04
CA VAL A 43 1.88 1.02 0.87
C VAL A 43 1.71 2.36 1.59
N ARG A 44 2.79 2.94 2.13
CA ARG A 44 2.74 4.27 2.76
C ARG A 44 2.34 5.37 1.78
N GLN A 45 2.84 5.33 0.55
CA GLN A 45 2.45 6.28 -0.50
C GLN A 45 0.95 6.19 -0.83
N ASN A 46 0.45 4.96 -1.01
CA ASN A 46 -0.97 4.71 -1.28
C ASN A 46 -1.85 5.19 -0.12
N LEU A 47 -1.44 4.95 1.12
CA LEU A 47 -2.18 5.40 2.30
C LEU A 47 -2.23 6.93 2.39
N ILE A 48 -1.09 7.60 2.25
CA ILE A 48 -1.02 9.08 2.28
C ILE A 48 -1.89 9.66 1.16
N PHE A 49 -1.80 9.10 -0.05
CA PHE A 49 -2.60 9.53 -1.18
C PHE A 49 -4.11 9.33 -0.93
N ALA A 50 -4.54 8.13 -0.53
CA ALA A 50 -5.94 7.85 -0.25
C ALA A 50 -6.54 8.77 0.83
N VAL A 51 -5.80 8.96 1.93
CA VAL A 51 -6.21 9.89 3.00
C VAL A 51 -6.30 11.32 2.47
N SER A 52 -5.34 11.76 1.65
CA SER A 52 -5.38 13.11 1.06
C SER A 52 -6.61 13.32 0.17
N VAL A 53 -6.99 12.33 -0.65
CA VAL A 53 -8.18 12.40 -1.50
C VAL A 53 -9.45 12.49 -0.66
N ILE A 54 -9.56 11.66 0.39
CA ILE A 54 -10.70 11.72 1.31
C ILE A 54 -10.80 13.10 1.96
N LEU A 55 -9.69 13.64 2.46
CA LEU A 55 -9.67 14.98 3.08
C LEU A 55 -10.08 16.07 2.08
N VAL A 56 -9.60 16.00 0.84
CA VAL A 56 -9.97 16.95 -0.23
C VAL A 56 -11.47 16.86 -0.54
N LEU A 57 -12.01 15.66 -0.72
CA LEU A 57 -13.43 15.47 -1.02
C LEU A 57 -14.31 15.94 0.14
N VAL A 58 -13.98 15.58 1.39
CA VAL A 58 -14.71 16.03 2.58
C VAL A 58 -14.67 17.56 2.71
N THR A 59 -13.50 18.17 2.48
CA THR A 59 -13.36 19.62 2.51
C THR A 59 -14.21 20.28 1.43
N ALA A 60 -14.15 19.80 0.20
CA ALA A 60 -14.91 20.34 -0.93
C ALA A 60 -16.43 20.15 -0.79
N THR A 61 -16.88 19.04 -0.20
CA THR A 61 -18.31 18.69 -0.12
C THR A 61 -19.01 19.18 1.15
N ILE A 62 -18.27 19.36 2.25
CA ILE A 62 -18.86 19.74 3.55
C ILE A 62 -18.35 21.10 4.00
N LEU A 63 -17.02 21.29 4.04
CA LEU A 63 -16.43 22.47 4.67
C LEU A 63 -16.55 23.74 3.80
N VAL A 64 -16.33 23.62 2.49
CA VAL A 64 -16.43 24.75 1.55
C VAL A 64 -17.85 25.28 1.44
N PRO A 65 -18.91 24.45 1.29
CA PRO A 65 -20.29 24.93 1.28
C PRO A 65 -20.70 25.64 2.59
N LEU A 66 -20.11 25.23 3.73
CA LEU A 66 -20.37 25.86 5.03
C LEU A 66 -19.79 27.29 5.10
N LEU A 67 -18.63 27.53 4.48
CA LEU A 67 -18.01 28.87 4.40
C LEU A 67 -18.55 29.71 3.23
N TYR A 68 -18.95 29.06 2.13
CA TYR A 68 -19.41 29.68 0.89
C TYR A 68 -20.71 29.00 0.40
N PRO A 69 -21.89 29.50 0.80
CA PRO A 69 -23.19 28.86 0.55
C PRO A 69 -23.57 28.65 -0.93
N GLY A 70 -22.82 29.24 -1.87
CA GLY A 70 -23.02 29.08 -3.32
C GLY A 70 -22.14 28.01 -3.96
N PHE A 71 -21.19 27.43 -3.22
CA PHE A 71 -20.33 26.37 -3.76
C PHE A 71 -20.97 25.00 -3.54
N VAL A 72 -21.15 24.25 -4.62
CA VAL A 72 -21.60 22.86 -4.58
C VAL A 72 -20.74 22.06 -5.53
N LEU A 73 -20.08 21.01 -5.02
CA LEU A 73 -19.39 20.06 -5.88
C LEU A 73 -20.45 19.13 -6.52
N PRO A 74 -20.55 19.07 -7.86
CA PRO A 74 -21.44 18.13 -8.52
C PRO A 74 -21.10 16.68 -8.14
N LEU A 75 -22.10 15.91 -7.71
CA LEU A 75 -21.91 14.52 -7.26
C LEU A 75 -21.16 13.64 -8.29
N PRO A 76 -21.43 13.71 -9.60
CA PRO A 76 -20.68 12.93 -10.58
C PRO A 76 -19.18 13.22 -10.57
N LEU A 77 -18.78 14.48 -10.36
CA LEU A 77 -17.36 14.86 -10.26
C LEU A 77 -16.73 14.31 -8.99
N GLY A 78 -17.47 14.31 -7.87
CA GLY A 78 -17.03 13.67 -6.63
C GLY A 78 -16.78 12.17 -6.79
N VAL A 79 -17.70 11.46 -7.44
CA VAL A 79 -17.58 10.02 -7.73
C VAL A 79 -16.38 9.74 -8.64
N VAL A 80 -16.21 10.50 -9.71
CA VAL A 80 -15.04 10.36 -10.60
C VAL A 80 -13.74 10.63 -9.84
N GLY A 81 -13.70 11.61 -8.94
CA GLY A 81 -12.54 11.86 -8.09
C GLY A 81 -12.23 10.69 -7.14
N HIS A 82 -13.27 10.12 -6.51
CA HIS A 82 -13.14 8.98 -5.62
C HIS A 82 -12.67 7.73 -6.36
N GLU A 83 -13.42 7.29 -7.37
CA GLU A 83 -13.12 6.08 -8.13
C GLU A 83 -11.87 6.24 -9.02
N GLY A 84 -11.62 7.43 -9.54
CA GLY A 84 -10.37 7.73 -10.24
C GLY A 84 -9.14 7.58 -9.32
N SER A 85 -9.27 7.96 -8.05
CA SER A 85 -8.19 7.80 -7.08
C SER A 85 -7.90 6.33 -6.74
N THR A 86 -8.92 5.45 -6.73
CA THR A 86 -8.71 4.02 -6.47
C THR A 86 -7.91 3.38 -7.61
N LEU A 87 -8.20 3.76 -8.86
CA LEU A 87 -7.43 3.33 -10.02
C LEU A 87 -5.95 3.76 -9.94
N LEU A 88 -5.67 4.99 -9.46
CA LEU A 88 -4.31 5.47 -9.26
C LEU A 88 -3.56 4.69 -8.18
N VAL A 89 -4.23 4.37 -7.06
CA VAL A 89 -3.68 3.52 -6.00
C VAL A 89 -3.33 2.12 -6.52
N VAL A 90 -4.23 1.52 -7.32
CA VAL A 90 -4.01 0.23 -7.97
C VAL A 90 -2.83 0.30 -8.92
N ALA A 91 -2.77 1.32 -9.79
CA ALA A 91 -1.66 1.51 -10.72
C ALA A 91 -0.30 1.65 -10.00
N ASN A 92 -0.25 2.40 -8.89
CA ASN A 92 0.97 2.53 -8.09
C ASN A 92 1.36 1.19 -7.42
N GLY A 93 0.38 0.38 -7.02
CA GLY A 93 0.61 -0.98 -6.54
C GLY A 93 1.18 -1.91 -7.62
N LEU A 94 0.63 -1.86 -8.84
CA LEU A 94 1.09 -2.64 -9.99
C LEU A 94 2.52 -2.31 -10.40
N ARG A 95 3.03 -1.12 -10.09
CA ARG A 95 4.45 -0.77 -10.28
C ARG A 95 5.40 -1.75 -9.59
N MET A 96 4.96 -2.37 -8.49
CA MET A 96 5.74 -3.38 -7.78
C MET A 96 5.95 -4.65 -8.62
N LEU A 97 4.98 -5.01 -9.47
CA LEU A 97 5.06 -6.20 -10.33
C LEU A 97 6.11 -6.04 -11.45
N ALA A 98 6.35 -4.80 -11.88
CA ALA A 98 7.42 -4.47 -12.82
C ALA A 98 8.82 -4.57 -12.20
N MET A 99 8.93 -4.66 -10.87
CA MET A 99 10.20 -4.91 -10.18
C MET A 99 10.50 -6.41 -10.21
N ARG A 100 10.95 -6.90 -11.37
CA ARG A 100 11.50 -8.25 -11.55
C ARG A 100 13.02 -8.18 -11.48
N GLU A 101 13.63 -9.27 -10.99
CA GLU A 101 15.05 -9.55 -11.24
C GLU A 101 15.30 -9.82 -12.73
#